data_AF-A0A3B9FNK0-F1
#
_entry.id   AF-A0A3B9FNK0-F1
#
_cell.length_a   1.000
_cell.length_b   1.000
_cell.length_c   1.000
_cell.angle_alpha   90.00
_cell.angle_beta   90.00
_cell.angle_gamma   90.00
#
_symmetry.space_group_name_H-M   'P 1'
#
loop_
_entity.id
_entity.type
_entity.pdbx_description
1 polymer ?
#
loop_
_entity_poly.entity_id
_entity_poly.type
_entity_poly.pdbx_seq_one_letter_code
_entity_poly.pdbx_strand_id
1 'polypeptide(L)'
;MLPSLYSKVWTFKASIPALAGCLSAHALSGATTYVTSTGSNPASASEGESFSFAFYTSGYKAFSYKVDGLPAGLSYNGDVNGPIISGTPSAAGSYEVLITGYRFADLGGNQTPAYSLSLNVGASSATSPWNDSNTQSLDAGWTRSSWFGDFYGKNQGWLYHLKHGWLYLQGTAESGFWIHDESLGWLYTGKSIYPFLYRNSNSSWLYDQSSSSERKFWDYASNQAITPAKK
;
A
#
# COMPACT_ATOMS: atom_id res chain seq x y z
N MET A 1 -99.50 -3.55 1.31
CA MET A 1 -98.81 -4.86 1.23
C MET A 1 -97.77 -4.78 0.12
N LEU A 2 -96.48 -4.75 0.46
CA LEU A 2 -95.36 -5.04 -0.43
C LEU A 2 -94.28 -5.77 0.41
N PRO A 3 -93.63 -6.85 -0.06
CA PRO A 3 -92.86 -7.75 0.79
C PRO A 3 -91.40 -7.32 0.96
N SER A 4 -90.86 -7.67 2.13
CA SER A 4 -89.47 -7.51 2.56
C SER A 4 -88.54 -8.55 1.90
N LEU A 5 -87.36 -8.11 1.45
CA LEU A 5 -86.28 -8.96 0.93
C LEU A 5 -85.33 -9.37 2.06
N TYR A 6 -85.07 -10.68 2.13
CA TYR A 6 -84.26 -11.38 3.12
C TYR A 6 -82.76 -11.24 2.80
N SER A 7 -81.90 -10.94 3.78
CA SER A 7 -80.45 -11.12 3.64
C SER A 7 -79.86 -11.83 4.86
N LYS A 8 -79.05 -12.85 4.60
CA LYS A 8 -78.54 -13.83 5.55
C LYS A 8 -77.22 -13.30 6.14
N VAL A 9 -77.22 -12.93 7.43
CA VAL A 9 -76.04 -12.46 8.16
C VAL A 9 -75.23 -13.68 8.65
N TRP A 10 -73.93 -13.70 8.40
CA TRP A 10 -72.99 -14.66 8.99
C TRP A 10 -72.23 -13.99 10.14
N THR A 11 -72.32 -14.59 11.33
CA THR A 11 -71.61 -14.13 12.54
C THR A 11 -70.40 -15.03 12.79
N PHE A 12 -69.19 -14.48 12.68
CA PHE A 12 -67.99 -15.13 13.22
C PHE A 12 -67.69 -14.54 14.60
N LYS A 13 -67.78 -15.37 15.65
CA LYS A 13 -67.31 -15.01 17.00
C LYS A 13 -65.82 -15.31 17.07
N ALA A 14 -64.98 -14.28 17.15
CA ALA A 14 -63.57 -14.42 17.49
C ALA A 14 -63.36 -13.91 18.93
N SER A 15 -63.02 -14.82 19.84
CA SER A 15 -62.62 -14.49 21.21
C SER A 15 -61.16 -14.06 21.20
N ILE A 16 -60.87 -12.80 21.52
CA ILE A 16 -59.50 -12.32 21.70
C ILE A 16 -59.15 -12.43 23.20
N PRO A 17 -58.15 -13.22 23.60
CA PRO A 17 -57.66 -13.19 24.97
C PRO A 17 -56.94 -11.86 25.23
N ALA A 18 -57.37 -11.14 26.27
CA ALA A 18 -56.68 -9.94 26.75
C ALA A 18 -55.37 -10.33 27.43
N LEU A 19 -54.26 -10.22 26.71
CA LEU A 19 -52.91 -10.23 27.30
C LEU A 19 -52.53 -8.79 27.64
N ALA A 20 -52.67 -8.44 28.92
CA ALA A 20 -52.00 -7.30 29.51
C ALA A 20 -50.51 -7.65 29.67
N GLY A 21 -49.69 -7.18 28.74
CA GLY A 21 -48.24 -7.17 28.85
C GLY A 21 -47.78 -5.75 28.55
N CYS A 22 -47.08 -5.12 29.50
CA CYS A 22 -46.62 -3.74 29.40
C CYS A 22 -45.92 -3.49 28.06
N LEU A 23 -46.48 -2.62 27.23
CA LEU A 23 -45.75 -1.99 26.14
C LEU A 23 -44.66 -1.14 26.80
N SER A 24 -43.45 -1.67 26.94
CA SER A 24 -42.27 -0.83 27.03
C SER A 24 -42.13 -0.17 25.67
N ALA A 25 -42.83 0.95 25.47
CA ALA A 25 -42.61 1.83 24.34
C ALA A 25 -41.14 2.25 24.39
N HIS A 26 -40.28 1.60 23.61
CA HIS A 26 -38.96 2.14 23.28
C HIS A 26 -39.18 3.18 22.18
N ALA A 27 -39.94 4.23 22.48
CA ALA A 27 -39.90 5.42 21.66
C ALA A 27 -38.70 6.25 22.17
N LEU A 28 -37.50 5.84 21.77
CA LEU A 28 -36.31 6.70 21.85
C LEU A 28 -35.78 6.89 20.44
N SER A 29 -36.16 8.03 19.85
CA SER A 29 -35.46 8.69 18.75
C SER A 29 -33.94 8.56 18.92
N GLY A 30 -33.21 8.15 17.88
CA GLY A 30 -31.76 8.25 17.93
C GLY A 30 -31.07 7.54 16.79
N ALA A 31 -30.18 8.26 16.10
CA ALA A 31 -29.30 7.68 15.09
C ALA A 31 -28.62 6.41 15.63
N THR A 32 -28.77 5.29 14.93
CA THR A 32 -27.97 4.10 15.22
C THR A 32 -26.49 4.48 15.11
N THR A 33 -25.67 4.07 16.06
CA THR A 33 -24.22 4.35 16.00
C THR A 33 -23.55 3.28 15.16
N TYR A 34 -22.80 3.71 14.14
CA TYR A 34 -22.08 2.81 13.23
C TYR A 34 -20.74 3.41 12.82
N VAL A 35 -19.79 2.54 12.48
CA VAL A 35 -18.52 2.95 11.87
C VAL A 35 -18.74 3.18 10.38
N THR A 36 -18.15 4.24 9.85
CA THR A 36 -18.15 4.57 8.43
C THR A 36 -16.85 5.29 8.04
N SER A 37 -16.65 5.51 6.75
CA SER A 37 -15.51 6.23 6.20
C SER A 37 -15.94 7.07 5.01
N THR A 38 -15.16 8.11 4.68
CA THR A 38 -15.20 8.81 3.38
C THR A 38 -14.33 8.15 2.32
N GLY A 39 -13.49 7.19 2.72
CA GLY A 39 -12.66 6.40 1.82
C GLY A 39 -13.49 5.40 1.01
N SER A 40 -12.94 4.99 -0.13
CA SER A 40 -13.56 3.99 -1.00
C SER A 40 -13.63 2.62 -0.32
N ASN A 41 -14.74 1.92 -0.55
CA ASN A 41 -14.92 0.51 -0.18
C ASN A 41 -15.60 -0.21 -1.36
N PRO A 42 -14.91 -1.13 -2.07
CA PRO A 42 -13.58 -1.64 -1.77
C PRO A 42 -12.45 -0.60 -1.90
N ALA A 43 -11.44 -0.71 -1.03
CA ALA A 43 -10.20 0.05 -1.10
C ALA A 43 -9.14 -0.73 -1.89
N SER A 44 -8.15 -0.03 -2.41
CA SER A 44 -7.02 -0.64 -3.12
C SER A 44 -5.69 -0.09 -2.61
N ALA A 45 -4.69 -0.96 -2.54
CA ALA A 45 -3.32 -0.65 -2.19
C ALA A 45 -2.36 -1.47 -3.06
N SER A 46 -1.07 -1.15 -3.02
CA SER A 46 -0.01 -1.94 -3.63
C SER A 46 0.95 -2.42 -2.55
N GLU A 47 1.40 -3.67 -2.66
CA GLU A 47 2.42 -4.24 -1.79
C GLU A 47 3.70 -3.39 -1.83
N GLY A 48 4.18 -3.02 -0.64
CA GLY A 48 5.35 -2.17 -0.44
C GLY A 48 5.08 -0.66 -0.52
N GLU A 49 3.89 -0.23 -0.96
CA GLU A 49 3.53 1.19 -1.06
C GLU A 49 2.78 1.68 0.18
N SER A 50 2.89 2.98 0.47
CA SER A 50 2.19 3.56 1.62
C SER A 50 0.68 3.57 1.40
N PHE A 51 -0.07 3.08 2.39
CA PHE A 51 -1.52 3.07 2.43
C PHE A 51 -2.03 3.83 3.66
N SER A 52 -3.18 4.49 3.52
CA SER A 52 -3.87 5.18 4.61
C SER A 52 -5.37 5.15 4.40
N PHE A 53 -6.11 4.81 5.46
CA PHE A 53 -7.57 4.77 5.47
C PHE A 53 -8.09 5.34 6.80
N ALA A 54 -8.73 6.50 6.73
CA ALA A 54 -9.39 7.11 7.87
C ALA A 54 -10.81 6.57 8.02
N PHE A 55 -11.29 6.45 9.25
CA PHE A 55 -12.67 6.06 9.54
C PHE A 55 -13.16 6.77 10.81
N TYR A 56 -14.48 6.75 11.05
CA TYR A 56 -15.09 7.42 12.19
C TYR A 56 -16.44 6.78 12.55
N THR A 57 -16.96 7.08 13.74
CA THR A 57 -18.35 6.76 14.11
C THR A 57 -19.33 7.86 13.70
N SER A 58 -20.44 7.47 13.10
CA SER A 58 -21.64 8.28 12.94
C SER A 58 -22.65 7.97 14.06
N GLY A 59 -23.44 8.95 14.47
CA GLY A 59 -24.33 8.84 15.65
C GLY A 59 -23.61 9.27 16.93
N TYR A 60 -23.42 8.36 17.88
CA TYR A 60 -22.66 8.63 19.10
C TYR A 60 -21.16 8.39 18.92
N LYS A 61 -20.35 9.13 19.68
CA LYS A 61 -18.89 8.95 19.68
C LYS A 61 -18.49 7.59 20.26
N ALA A 62 -17.65 6.86 19.54
CA ALA A 62 -16.86 5.76 20.12
C ALA A 62 -15.63 6.27 20.89
N PHE A 63 -15.26 5.52 21.92
CA PHE A 63 -14.13 5.80 22.81
C PHE A 63 -13.01 4.75 22.72
N SER A 64 -13.21 3.71 21.93
CA SER A 64 -12.16 2.80 21.47
C SER A 64 -12.62 2.08 20.21
N TYR A 65 -11.67 1.54 19.46
CA TYR A 65 -11.91 0.76 18.25
C TYR A 65 -11.13 -0.54 18.30
N LYS A 66 -11.77 -1.62 17.82
CA LYS A 66 -11.10 -2.87 17.49
C LYS A 66 -10.99 -2.95 15.98
N VAL A 67 -9.79 -3.25 15.48
CA VAL A 67 -9.52 -3.45 14.05
C VAL A 67 -8.91 -4.84 13.88
N ASP A 68 -9.65 -5.75 13.26
CA ASP A 68 -9.24 -7.13 12.99
C ASP A 68 -9.01 -7.35 11.50
N GLY A 69 -8.19 -8.35 11.14
CA GLY A 69 -7.99 -8.75 9.74
C GLY A 69 -7.04 -7.85 8.93
N LEU A 70 -6.23 -7.02 9.59
CA LEU A 70 -5.24 -6.18 8.90
C LEU A 70 -4.18 -7.02 8.18
N PRO A 71 -3.84 -6.69 6.91
CA PRO A 71 -2.65 -7.19 6.27
C PRO A 71 -1.38 -6.88 7.07
N ALA A 72 -0.37 -7.76 6.99
CA ALA A 72 0.93 -7.49 7.57
C ALA A 72 1.51 -6.16 7.04
N GLY A 73 2.05 -5.35 7.94
CA GLY A 73 2.59 -4.02 7.62
C GLY A 73 1.60 -2.86 7.71
N LEU A 74 0.31 -3.13 7.94
CA LEU A 74 -0.69 -2.11 8.32
C LEU A 74 -0.98 -2.15 9.82
N SER A 75 -1.33 -1.00 10.38
CA SER A 75 -1.70 -0.85 11.79
C SER A 75 -2.75 0.23 12.00
N TYR A 76 -3.55 0.10 13.05
CA TYR A 76 -4.42 1.17 13.55
C TYR A 76 -3.61 2.08 14.51
N ASN A 77 -3.73 3.40 14.33
CA ASN A 77 -2.97 4.38 15.11
C ASN A 77 -3.40 4.54 16.58
N GLY A 78 -4.49 3.91 17.02
CA GLY A 78 -4.97 4.03 18.41
C GLY A 78 -5.63 5.37 18.77
N ASP A 79 -5.72 6.32 17.82
CA ASP A 79 -6.37 7.61 18.05
C ASP A 79 -7.87 7.50 17.78
N VAL A 80 -8.68 7.85 18.78
CA VAL A 80 -10.14 7.80 18.70
C VAL A 80 -10.75 9.06 18.09
N ASN A 81 -10.00 10.16 18.03
CA ASN A 81 -10.45 11.44 17.46
C ASN A 81 -10.00 11.61 16.00
N GLY A 82 -8.94 10.92 15.59
CA GLY A 82 -8.53 10.78 14.19
C GLY A 82 -8.14 9.33 13.86
N PRO A 83 -9.10 8.39 13.80
CA PRO A 83 -8.80 6.97 13.59
C PRO A 83 -8.28 6.72 12.17
N ILE A 84 -7.08 6.17 12.08
CA ILE A 84 -6.44 5.88 10.79
C ILE A 84 -5.82 4.48 10.84
N ILE A 85 -6.10 3.68 9.82
CA ILE A 85 -5.30 2.49 9.46
C ILE A 85 -4.25 2.94 8.46
N SER A 86 -2.98 2.75 8.76
CA SER A 86 -1.89 3.13 7.86
C SER A 86 -0.70 2.18 7.95
N GLY A 87 0.19 2.30 6.96
CA GLY A 87 1.43 1.53 6.88
C GLY A 87 1.75 1.14 5.43
N THR A 88 2.52 0.07 5.28
CA THR A 88 2.96 -0.47 3.99
C THR A 88 2.66 -1.97 3.96
N PRO A 89 1.64 -2.43 3.22
CA PRO A 89 1.28 -3.84 3.22
C PRO A 89 2.40 -4.68 2.61
N SER A 90 2.76 -5.78 3.26
CA SER A 90 3.92 -6.61 2.88
C SER A 90 3.59 -7.88 2.09
N ALA A 91 2.32 -8.06 1.73
CA ALA A 91 1.86 -9.21 0.96
C ALA A 91 0.65 -8.83 0.10
N ALA A 92 0.70 -9.17 -1.18
CA ALA A 92 -0.43 -9.08 -2.09
C ALA A 92 -1.59 -9.98 -1.64
N GLY A 93 -2.82 -9.58 -1.95
CA GLY A 93 -4.00 -10.38 -1.66
C GLY A 93 -5.26 -9.55 -1.43
N SER A 94 -6.37 -10.24 -1.22
CA SER A 94 -7.64 -9.64 -0.82
C SER A 94 -7.86 -9.87 0.66
N TYR A 95 -8.16 -8.80 1.39
CA TYR A 95 -8.31 -8.79 2.83
C TYR A 95 -9.67 -8.22 3.21
N GLU A 96 -10.30 -8.80 4.22
CA GLU A 96 -11.47 -8.23 4.88
C GLU A 96 -11.04 -7.71 6.25
N VAL A 97 -11.04 -6.38 6.39
CA VAL A 97 -10.72 -5.70 7.64
C VAL A 97 -12.02 -5.33 8.36
N LEU A 98 -12.16 -5.78 9.60
CA LEU A 98 -13.35 -5.54 10.42
C LEU A 98 -13.06 -4.45 11.44
N ILE A 99 -13.87 -3.39 11.42
CA ILE A 99 -13.75 -2.27 12.35
C ILE A 99 -14.99 -2.19 13.24
N THR A 100 -14.79 -2.25 14.55
CA THR A 100 -15.86 -2.16 15.55
C THR A 100 -15.59 -1.02 16.52
N GLY A 101 -16.54 -0.10 16.65
CA GLY A 101 -16.48 0.99 17.64
C GLY A 101 -17.15 0.62 18.96
N TYR A 102 -16.60 1.11 20.06
CA TYR A 102 -17.07 0.81 21.42
C TYR A 102 -17.43 2.09 22.17
N ARG A 103 -18.49 2.01 23.00
CA ARG A 103 -19.00 3.16 23.74
C ARG A 103 -18.02 3.73 24.78
N PHE A 104 -17.15 2.89 25.34
CA PHE A 104 -16.14 3.27 26.33
C PHE A 104 -14.71 2.92 25.88
N ALA A 105 -13.72 3.35 26.67
CA ALA A 105 -12.32 2.97 26.47
C ALA A 105 -12.12 1.46 26.69
N ASP A 106 -10.94 0.95 26.32
CA ASP A 106 -10.53 -0.45 26.52
C ASP A 106 -11.53 -1.49 25.99
N LEU A 107 -12.17 -1.18 24.86
CA LEU A 107 -13.16 -2.03 24.21
C LEU A 107 -14.37 -2.35 25.12
N GLY A 108 -14.76 -1.37 25.96
CA GLY A 108 -15.87 -1.52 26.91
C GLY A 108 -17.24 -1.05 26.40
N GLY A 109 -18.30 -1.67 26.94
CA GLY A 109 -19.69 -1.27 26.72
C GLY A 109 -20.29 -1.74 25.40
N ASN A 110 -21.37 -1.09 24.97
CA ASN A 110 -22.05 -1.42 23.72
C ASN A 110 -21.15 -1.17 22.50
N GLN A 111 -21.31 -2.02 21.50
CA GLN A 111 -20.54 -2.04 20.26
C GLN A 111 -21.40 -1.61 19.07
N THR A 112 -20.76 -1.02 18.06
CA THR A 112 -21.37 -0.86 16.75
C THR A 112 -21.44 -2.20 16.00
N PRO A 113 -22.28 -2.33 14.97
CA PRO A 113 -22.05 -3.33 13.93
C PRO A 113 -20.63 -3.17 13.36
N ALA A 114 -20.01 -4.28 12.94
CA ALA A 114 -18.70 -4.25 12.29
C ALA A 114 -18.81 -3.60 10.91
N TYR A 115 -17.92 -2.65 10.62
CA TYR A 115 -17.70 -2.15 9.28
C TYR A 115 -16.71 -3.06 8.56
N SER A 116 -17.16 -3.73 7.50
CA SER A 116 -16.31 -4.55 6.64
C SER A 116 -15.65 -3.69 5.56
N LEU A 117 -14.36 -3.44 5.70
CA LEU A 117 -13.52 -2.85 4.65
C LEU A 117 -12.97 -3.98 3.77
N SER A 118 -13.38 -4.01 2.51
CA SER A 118 -12.75 -4.87 1.51
C SER A 118 -11.50 -4.18 0.97
N LEU A 119 -10.32 -4.71 1.25
CA LEU A 119 -9.04 -4.16 0.81
C LEU A 119 -8.38 -5.11 -0.20
N ASN A 120 -8.16 -4.63 -1.42
CA ASN A 120 -7.37 -5.35 -2.41
C ASN A 120 -5.94 -4.80 -2.45
N VAL A 121 -4.96 -5.62 -2.07
CA VAL A 121 -3.53 -5.30 -2.20
C VAL A 121 -3.00 -5.94 -3.47
N GLY A 122 -2.73 -5.12 -4.49
CA GLY A 122 -2.04 -5.55 -5.70
C GLY A 122 -0.60 -5.96 -5.40
N ALA A 123 -0.11 -6.98 -6.10
CA ALA A 123 1.30 -7.37 -6.01
C ALA A 123 2.22 -6.22 -6.39
N SER A 124 3.38 -6.16 -5.73
CA SER A 124 4.29 -5.03 -5.87
C SER A 124 4.64 -4.81 -7.34
N SER A 125 4.17 -3.66 -7.85
CA SER A 125 4.52 -3.05 -9.13
C SER A 125 5.99 -2.68 -9.28
N ALA A 126 6.80 -2.85 -8.23
CA ALA A 126 8.17 -2.37 -8.17
C ALA A 126 9.02 -3.05 -9.25
N THR A 127 9.01 -2.45 -10.43
CA THR A 127 9.93 -2.75 -11.50
C THR A 127 11.31 -2.36 -10.96
N SER A 128 12.18 -3.35 -10.88
CA SER A 128 13.59 -3.15 -10.57
C SER A 128 14.36 -3.61 -11.80
N PRO A 129 15.44 -2.92 -12.20
CA PRO A 129 16.27 -3.40 -13.29
C PRO A 129 16.97 -4.73 -12.94
N TRP A 130 16.81 -5.23 -11.71
CA TRP A 130 17.49 -6.39 -11.14
C TRP A 130 16.56 -7.61 -10.93
N ASN A 131 15.45 -7.72 -11.66
CA ASN A 131 14.43 -8.77 -11.44
C ASN A 131 14.43 -9.90 -12.47
N ASP A 132 15.54 -10.08 -13.19
CA ASP A 132 15.67 -11.02 -14.30
C ASP A 132 16.66 -12.15 -14.00
N SER A 133 16.80 -13.10 -14.94
CA SER A 133 17.71 -14.24 -14.80
C SER A 133 19.20 -13.88 -14.85
N ASN A 134 19.54 -12.63 -15.18
CA ASN A 134 20.93 -12.14 -15.19
C ASN A 134 21.35 -11.59 -13.83
N THR A 135 20.43 -11.59 -12.87
CA THR A 135 20.64 -11.07 -11.53
C THR A 135 20.54 -12.20 -10.50
N GLN A 136 21.56 -12.34 -9.66
CA GLN A 136 21.64 -13.31 -8.58
C GLN A 136 21.85 -12.60 -7.24
N SER A 137 21.10 -12.98 -6.19
CA SER A 137 21.41 -12.54 -4.83
C SER A 137 22.58 -13.36 -4.25
N LEU A 138 23.55 -12.69 -3.62
CA LEU A 138 24.76 -13.28 -3.05
C LEU A 138 24.75 -13.29 -1.50
N ASP A 139 23.57 -13.16 -0.89
CA ASP A 139 23.36 -12.96 0.56
C ASP A 139 23.78 -11.59 1.10
N ALA A 140 23.39 -11.29 2.35
CA ALA A 140 23.74 -10.06 3.08
C ALA A 140 23.46 -8.75 2.31
N GLY A 141 22.44 -8.72 1.45
CA GLY A 141 22.05 -7.54 0.67
C GLY A 141 22.89 -7.30 -0.60
N TRP A 142 23.84 -8.19 -0.91
CA TRP A 142 24.61 -8.15 -2.15
C TRP A 142 23.87 -8.83 -3.31
N THR A 143 24.07 -8.26 -4.48
CA THR A 143 23.49 -8.69 -5.75
C THR A 143 24.59 -8.71 -6.79
N ARG A 144 24.59 -9.74 -7.63
CA ARG A 144 25.45 -9.86 -8.82
C ARG A 144 24.60 -9.80 -10.07
N SER A 145 24.87 -8.83 -10.92
CA SER A 145 24.35 -8.76 -12.28
C SER A 145 25.44 -9.20 -13.25
N SER A 146 25.10 -10.03 -14.24
CA SER A 146 26.04 -10.49 -15.27
C SER A 146 26.62 -9.36 -16.11
N TRP A 147 25.91 -8.23 -16.22
CA TRP A 147 26.32 -7.07 -17.00
C TRP A 147 26.69 -5.88 -16.12
N PHE A 148 25.92 -5.58 -15.07
CA PHE A 148 26.17 -4.41 -14.23
C PHE A 148 27.27 -4.68 -13.20
N GLY A 149 27.53 -5.94 -12.83
CA GLY A 149 28.52 -6.31 -11.82
C GLY A 149 27.91 -6.53 -10.44
N ASP A 150 28.77 -6.49 -9.42
CA ASP A 150 28.38 -6.76 -8.03
C ASP A 150 28.05 -5.44 -7.30
N PHE A 151 26.91 -5.40 -6.62
CA PHE A 151 26.47 -4.21 -5.90
C PHE A 151 25.61 -4.55 -4.68
N TYR A 152 25.57 -3.62 -3.74
CA TYR A 152 24.75 -3.67 -2.54
C TYR A 152 23.59 -2.69 -2.65
N GLY A 153 22.36 -3.16 -2.37
CA GLY A 153 21.12 -2.39 -2.51
C GLY A 153 20.39 -2.68 -3.82
N LYS A 154 19.06 -2.92 -3.76
CA LYS A 154 18.28 -3.51 -4.87
C LYS A 154 17.11 -2.65 -5.39
N ASN A 155 16.92 -1.45 -4.86
CA ASN A 155 15.77 -0.59 -5.15
C ASN A 155 16.20 0.82 -5.61
N GLN A 156 15.30 1.50 -6.34
CA GLN A 156 15.47 2.88 -6.84
C GLN A 156 15.93 3.82 -5.71
N GLY A 157 17.19 4.24 -5.76
CA GLY A 157 17.85 4.91 -4.65
C GLY A 157 19.36 4.71 -4.65
N TRP A 158 19.97 4.81 -3.48
CA TRP A 158 21.40 4.59 -3.31
C TRP A 158 21.75 3.10 -3.33
N LEU A 159 22.67 2.74 -4.21
CA LEU A 159 23.33 1.44 -4.23
C LEU A 159 24.84 1.63 -4.18
N TYR A 160 25.55 0.65 -3.63
CA TYR A 160 27.01 0.64 -3.62
C TYR A 160 27.51 -0.38 -4.64
N HIS A 161 28.10 0.10 -5.73
CA HIS A 161 28.67 -0.73 -6.78
C HIS A 161 30.15 -1.02 -6.51
N LEU A 162 30.58 -2.29 -6.60
CA LEU A 162 31.92 -2.71 -6.18
C LEU A 162 33.05 -1.94 -6.90
N LYS A 163 32.87 -1.61 -8.18
CA LYS A 163 33.86 -0.85 -8.98
C LYS A 163 33.67 0.66 -8.94
N HIS A 164 32.46 1.15 -8.67
CA HIS A 164 32.12 2.58 -8.86
C HIS A 164 31.79 3.34 -7.59
N GLY A 165 31.52 2.63 -6.49
CA GLY A 165 31.13 3.24 -5.22
C GLY A 165 29.65 3.53 -5.14
N TRP A 166 29.27 4.56 -4.41
CA TRP A 166 27.89 4.97 -4.23
C TRP A 166 27.32 5.59 -5.51
N LEU A 167 26.23 5.02 -5.98
CA LEU A 167 25.46 5.47 -7.13
C LEU A 167 24.01 5.64 -6.72
N TYR A 168 23.36 6.71 -7.17
CA TYR A 168 21.92 6.87 -7.02
C TYR A 168 21.23 6.47 -8.32
N LEU A 169 20.39 5.44 -8.28
CA LEU A 169 19.70 4.90 -9.44
C LEU A 169 18.30 5.50 -9.58
N GLN A 170 18.02 6.01 -10.79
CA GLN A 170 16.73 6.56 -11.19
C GLN A 170 16.23 5.88 -12.46
N GLY A 171 15.23 5.02 -12.29
CA GLY A 171 14.61 4.25 -13.36
C GLY A 171 14.44 2.79 -12.97
N THR A 172 13.63 2.07 -13.74
CA THR A 172 13.24 0.70 -13.42
C THR A 172 13.38 -0.29 -14.56
N ALA A 173 13.53 0.23 -15.78
CA ALA A 173 13.68 -0.57 -16.98
C ALA A 173 15.13 -0.98 -17.15
N GLU A 174 15.39 -2.29 -17.21
CA GLU A 174 16.74 -2.82 -17.44
C GLU A 174 17.35 -2.35 -18.79
N SER A 175 16.51 -2.00 -19.77
CA SER A 175 16.93 -1.45 -21.06
C SER A 175 17.63 -0.10 -20.96
N GLY A 176 17.37 0.67 -19.90
CA GLY A 176 17.92 2.01 -19.76
C GLY A 176 17.41 2.77 -18.54
N PHE A 177 18.33 3.31 -17.76
CA PHE A 177 18.06 4.13 -16.59
C PHE A 177 19.20 5.13 -16.34
N TRP A 178 18.90 6.14 -15.53
CA TRP A 178 19.88 7.12 -15.08
C TRP A 178 20.52 6.67 -13.78
N ILE A 179 21.83 6.87 -13.66
CA ILE A 179 22.58 6.75 -12.42
C ILE A 179 23.29 8.07 -12.15
N HIS A 180 23.19 8.58 -10.93
CA HIS A 180 23.99 9.71 -10.50
C HIS A 180 25.25 9.20 -9.79
N ASP A 181 26.38 9.63 -10.32
CA ASP A 181 27.69 9.45 -9.73
C ASP A 181 28.21 10.80 -9.21
N GLU A 182 28.74 10.86 -8.00
CA GLU A 182 29.17 12.14 -7.41
C GLU A 182 30.38 12.77 -8.14
N SER A 183 31.22 11.96 -8.78
CA SER A 183 32.38 12.45 -9.53
C SER A 183 32.09 12.74 -11.00
N LEU A 184 31.08 12.09 -11.59
CA LEU A 184 30.77 12.18 -13.02
C LEU A 184 29.42 12.84 -13.34
N GLY A 185 28.58 13.05 -12.32
CA GLY A 185 27.21 13.53 -12.45
C GLY A 185 26.26 12.43 -12.97
N TRP A 186 25.22 12.87 -13.67
CA TRP A 186 24.22 11.97 -14.25
C TRP A 186 24.75 11.22 -15.46
N LEU A 187 24.66 9.89 -15.41
CA LEU A 187 25.04 8.96 -16.44
C LEU A 187 23.83 8.12 -16.86
N TYR A 188 23.65 7.87 -18.14
CA TYR A 188 22.61 6.96 -18.65
C TYR A 188 23.25 5.67 -19.17
N THR A 189 22.72 4.53 -18.73
CA THR A 189 23.17 3.21 -19.17
C THR A 189 22.02 2.20 -19.03
N GLY A 190 22.27 0.95 -19.43
CA GLY A 190 21.30 -0.15 -19.38
C GLY A 190 21.95 -1.41 -19.92
N LYS A 191 21.28 -2.56 -19.82
CA LYS A 191 21.85 -3.87 -20.21
C LYS A 191 22.40 -3.89 -21.64
N SER A 192 21.68 -3.30 -22.59
CA SER A 192 22.10 -3.24 -24.00
C SER A 192 23.08 -2.11 -24.32
N ILE A 193 23.45 -1.29 -23.34
CA ILE A 193 24.29 -0.09 -23.49
C ILE A 193 25.62 -0.28 -22.76
N TYR A 194 25.60 -0.83 -21.55
CA TYR A 194 26.79 -1.09 -20.76
C TYR A 194 27.76 -2.01 -21.53
N PRO A 195 29.08 -1.74 -21.54
CA PRO A 195 29.84 -0.85 -20.66
C PRO A 195 29.91 0.62 -21.10
N PHE A 196 29.07 1.08 -22.05
CA PHE A 196 28.96 2.51 -22.35
C PHE A 196 28.03 3.23 -21.37
N LEU A 197 28.40 4.47 -21.02
CA LEU A 197 27.61 5.36 -20.17
C LEU A 197 27.56 6.74 -20.82
N TYR A 198 26.36 7.26 -21.06
CA TYR A 198 26.19 8.62 -21.59
C TYR A 198 26.19 9.62 -20.43
N ARG A 199 27.16 10.53 -20.41
CA ARG A 199 27.28 11.57 -19.39
C ARG A 199 26.47 12.81 -19.81
N ASN A 200 25.54 13.21 -18.96
CA ASN A 200 24.64 14.33 -19.24
C ASN A 200 25.34 15.70 -19.22
N SER A 201 26.33 15.89 -18.34
CA SER A 201 26.93 17.21 -18.08
C SER A 201 27.71 17.79 -19.27
N ASN A 202 28.23 16.94 -20.16
CA ASN A 202 29.00 17.34 -21.35
C ASN A 202 28.50 16.66 -22.63
N SER A 203 27.34 15.99 -22.58
CA SER A 203 26.74 15.25 -23.68
C SER A 203 27.71 14.27 -24.36
N SER A 204 28.56 13.60 -23.58
CA SER A 204 29.59 12.68 -24.10
C SER A 204 29.37 11.24 -23.64
N TRP A 205 29.92 10.30 -24.39
CA TRP A 205 29.97 8.91 -23.97
C TRP A 205 31.24 8.64 -23.18
N LEU A 206 31.10 7.77 -22.18
CA LEU A 206 32.17 7.11 -21.47
C LEU A 206 32.11 5.62 -21.80
N TYR A 207 33.27 4.98 -21.87
CA TYR A 207 33.38 3.52 -21.89
C TYR A 207 34.07 3.06 -20.62
N ASP A 208 33.40 2.19 -19.85
CA ASP A 208 33.93 1.67 -18.59
C ASP A 208 35.05 0.65 -18.83
N GLN A 209 36.21 0.93 -18.25
CA GLN A 209 37.40 0.07 -18.26
C GLN A 209 37.79 -0.36 -16.84
N SER A 210 36.88 -0.20 -15.88
CA SER A 210 37.16 -0.40 -14.46
C SER A 210 37.38 -1.88 -14.14
N SER A 211 38.40 -2.12 -13.33
CA SER A 211 38.69 -3.41 -12.69
C SER A 211 38.22 -3.40 -11.24
N SER A 212 38.48 -4.47 -10.50
CA SER A 212 38.20 -4.52 -9.06
C SER A 212 39.09 -3.58 -8.23
N SER A 213 40.28 -3.22 -8.74
CA SER A 213 41.27 -2.40 -8.04
C SER A 213 41.40 -0.98 -8.57
N GLU A 214 40.95 -0.73 -9.81
CA GLU A 214 41.10 0.55 -10.47
C GLU A 214 39.80 0.98 -11.15
N ARG A 215 39.37 2.20 -10.86
CA ARG A 215 38.22 2.84 -11.51
C ARG A 215 38.72 3.72 -12.67
N LYS A 216 38.32 3.37 -13.89
CA LYS A 216 38.86 3.98 -15.12
C LYS A 216 37.83 4.00 -16.24
N PHE A 217 37.76 5.11 -16.96
CA PHE A 217 36.87 5.29 -18.11
C PHE A 217 37.63 5.87 -19.28
N TRP A 218 37.27 5.49 -20.50
CA TRP A 218 37.62 6.23 -21.71
C TRP A 218 36.57 7.29 -21.98
N ASP A 219 36.95 8.57 -22.05
CA ASP A 219 36.04 9.68 -22.35
C ASP A 219 36.15 10.08 -23.82
N TYR A 220 35.03 9.97 -24.54
CA TYR A 220 34.96 10.29 -25.96
C TYR A 220 34.94 11.80 -26.24
N ALA A 221 34.63 12.66 -25.27
CA ALA A 221 34.73 14.11 -25.47
C ALA A 221 36.18 14.60 -25.50
N SER A 222 37.00 14.09 -24.58
CA SER A 222 38.43 14.45 -24.48
C SER A 222 39.36 13.51 -25.26
N ASN A 223 38.84 12.36 -25.71
CA ASN A 223 39.59 11.28 -26.36
C ASN A 223 40.77 10.78 -25.50
N GLN A 224 40.54 10.65 -24.19
CA GLN A 224 41.55 10.26 -23.21
C GLN A 224 40.94 9.39 -22.10
N ALA A 225 41.80 8.67 -21.38
CA ALA A 225 41.40 7.95 -20.19
C ALA A 225 41.32 8.87 -18.96
N ILE A 226 40.27 8.73 -18.17
CA ILE A 226 40.07 9.45 -16.90
C ILE A 226 39.91 8.45 -15.75
N THR A 227 40.36 8.85 -14.55
CA THR A 227 40.31 8.04 -13.32
C THR A 227 39.64 8.81 -12.18
N PRO A 228 38.31 9.00 -12.24
CA PRO A 228 37.57 9.73 -11.22
C PRO A 228 37.62 9.01 -9.87
N ALA A 229 37.70 9.77 -8.79
CA ALA A 229 37.68 9.22 -7.44
C ALA A 229 36.40 8.40 -7.20
N LYS A 230 36.56 7.18 -6.69
CA LYS A 230 35.46 6.36 -6.16
C LYS A 230 34.98 7.00 -4.86
N LYS A 231 33.68 7.26 -4.74
CA LYS A 231 33.06 7.84 -3.53
C LYS A 231 32.08 6.86 -2.92
#